data_AF-A0A538UBE7-F1
#
_entry.id   AF-A0A538UBE7-F1
#
_cell.length_a   1.000
_cell.length_b   1.000
_cell.length_c   1.000
_cell.angle_alpha   90.00
_cell.angle_beta   90.00
_cell.angle_gamma   90.00
#
_symmetry.space_group_name_H-M   'P 1'
#
loop_
_entity.id
_entity.type
_entity.pdbx_description
1 polymer ?
#
loop_
_entity_poly.entity_id
_entity_poly.type
_entity_poly.pdbx_seq_one_letter_code
_entity_poly.pdbx_strand_id
1 'polypeptide(L)'
;MTPSLRRALAVALLPLLLAGAFRPAMADKPDDRLRRLGDEFLSRWLARNPAEATRLGAHTLDTAPLPVSRTSLAEDAAWAHDFAARLDSLPAPGLTRPAALDRALLAARVERWRLDLEVLRPYERDPGAYLALIAGSVESVLERPFAPACARLELAARRLAQVPEVLRAARINLRDVPRERTEIAIERYAAVLRFYRAGLPALTIACRDARTQADLAQADTAAVRATEDFLRYLREDLLPASTGPLAVGPEACARLIGLERLDDPLGKGRTAVPPADSLLARARTVVEERRAALDSLAAASRADGTRAALEALATERPDANDFVPYMDRRLESVRDFL
;
A
#
# COMPACT_ATOMS: atom_id res chain seq x y z
N MET A 1 59.39 59.82 41.91
CA MET A 1 59.59 59.18 43.23
C MET A 1 58.91 57.82 43.17
N THR A 2 59.69 56.75 43.23
CA THR A 2 59.21 55.38 43.57
C THR A 2 58.98 55.32 45.10
N PRO A 3 58.52 54.22 45.76
CA PRO A 3 57.99 52.91 45.31
C PRO A 3 56.72 52.41 46.10
N SER A 4 56.27 51.17 45.79
CA SER A 4 55.86 50.11 46.76
C SER A 4 54.52 50.24 47.54
N LEU A 5 53.81 49.21 48.03
CA LEU A 5 53.90 47.74 48.01
C LEU A 5 52.54 47.21 48.55
N ARG A 6 51.99 46.18 47.88
CA ARG A 6 51.23 45.00 48.37
C ARG A 6 50.35 45.06 49.64
N ARG A 7 49.11 44.55 49.49
CA ARG A 7 48.43 43.41 50.18
C ARG A 7 46.92 43.68 50.22
N ALA A 8 45.97 42.74 50.20
CA ALA A 8 45.81 41.33 49.82
C ALA A 8 44.36 40.98 50.23
N LEU A 9 43.68 40.09 49.49
CA LEU A 9 42.41 39.40 49.81
C LEU A 9 41.11 40.26 49.89
N ALA A 10 39.90 39.81 49.51
CA ALA A 10 39.39 38.66 48.79
C ALA A 10 37.85 38.83 48.61
N VAL A 11 37.30 38.31 47.51
CA VAL A 11 35.90 37.80 47.31
C VAL A 11 34.76 38.83 47.27
N ALA A 12 33.72 38.80 46.42
CA ALA A 12 33.38 38.28 45.08
C ALA A 12 31.90 38.71 44.82
N LEU A 13 31.39 38.48 43.58
CA LEU A 13 29.99 38.60 43.08
C LEU A 13 29.54 40.04 42.74
N LEU A 14 29.03 40.40 41.54
CA LEU A 14 28.37 39.67 40.46
C LEU A 14 28.35 40.58 39.19
N PRO A 15 28.61 40.10 37.97
CA PRO A 15 27.86 40.62 36.83
C PRO A 15 27.29 39.45 36.02
N LEU A 16 25.97 39.31 36.00
CA LEU A 16 25.31 38.31 35.15
C LEU A 16 24.13 38.93 34.41
N LEU A 17 24.14 38.66 33.10
CA LEU A 17 23.01 38.58 32.17
C LEU A 17 22.46 39.89 31.59
N LEU A 18 23.08 40.30 30.48
CA LEU A 18 22.35 40.78 29.30
C LEU A 18 23.17 40.50 28.02
N ALA A 19 23.62 39.26 27.88
CA ALA A 19 23.94 38.70 26.57
C ALA A 19 22.76 37.82 26.17
N GLY A 20 21.75 38.44 25.55
CA GLY A 20 20.69 37.71 24.87
C GLY A 20 21.36 36.83 23.81
N ALA A 21 21.50 35.54 24.12
CA ALA A 21 21.92 34.55 23.16
C ALA A 21 20.85 34.49 22.07
N PHE A 22 21.06 35.24 20.99
CA PHE A 22 20.53 34.88 19.69
C PHE A 22 21.15 33.52 19.37
N ARG A 23 20.49 32.44 19.79
CA ARG A 23 20.70 31.13 19.20
C ARG A 23 20.30 31.33 17.73
N PRO A 24 21.22 31.24 16.76
CA PRO A 24 20.76 31.13 15.38
C PRO A 24 19.85 29.92 15.36
N ALA A 25 18.62 30.07 14.86
CA ALA A 25 17.80 28.93 14.54
C ALA A 25 18.68 28.04 13.66
N MET A 26 19.09 26.89 14.19
CA MET A 26 19.95 25.96 13.45
C MET A 26 19.16 25.63 12.19
N ALA A 27 19.62 26.12 11.04
CA ALA A 27 18.93 25.89 9.78
C ALA A 27 18.75 24.38 9.64
N ASP A 28 17.50 23.96 9.54
CA ASP A 28 17.15 22.55 9.56
C ASP A 28 17.84 21.85 8.38
N LYS A 29 18.61 20.79 8.67
CA LYS A 29 19.39 20.11 7.63
C LYS A 29 18.42 19.63 6.54
N PRO A 30 18.79 19.70 5.24
CA PRO A 30 17.95 19.21 4.15
C PRO A 30 17.39 17.80 4.40
N ASP A 31 18.20 16.89 4.92
CA ASP A 31 17.80 15.53 5.30
C ASP A 31 16.72 15.50 6.40
N ASP A 32 16.81 16.36 7.42
CA ASP A 32 15.82 16.43 8.51
C ASP A 32 14.48 16.97 8.02
N ARG A 33 14.50 17.94 7.10
CA ARG A 33 13.30 18.43 6.42
C ARG A 33 12.65 17.34 5.58
N LEU A 34 13.44 16.60 4.80
CA LEU A 34 12.95 15.50 3.99
C LEU A 34 12.33 14.40 4.86
N ARG A 35 12.98 14.02 5.96
CA ARG A 35 12.48 13.01 6.89
C ARG A 35 11.11 13.38 7.44
N ARG A 36 10.90 14.64 7.82
CA ARG A 36 9.57 15.11 8.27
C ARG A 36 8.50 15.09 7.18
N LEU A 37 8.86 15.39 5.93
CA LEU A 37 7.93 15.19 4.80
C LEU A 37 7.60 13.70 4.63
N GLY A 38 8.58 12.82 4.75
CA GLY A 38 8.37 11.36 4.74
C GLY A 38 7.41 10.90 5.84
N ASP A 39 7.62 11.37 7.08
CA ASP A 39 6.77 11.06 8.23
C ASP A 39 5.33 11.57 8.01
N GLU A 40 5.17 12.79 7.50
CA GLU A 40 3.86 13.37 7.16
C GLU A 40 3.15 12.56 6.08
N PHE A 41 3.85 12.21 5.00
CA PHE A 41 3.31 11.40 3.91
C PHE A 41 2.85 10.04 4.42
N LEU A 42 3.72 9.34 5.15
CA LEU A 42 3.41 8.02 5.67
C LEU A 42 2.21 8.08 6.63
N SER A 43 2.18 9.07 7.53
CA SER A 43 1.05 9.27 8.45
C SER A 43 -0.25 9.50 7.69
N ARG A 44 -0.25 10.36 6.67
CA ARG A 44 -1.43 10.66 5.85
C ARG A 44 -1.87 9.43 5.05
N TRP A 45 -0.92 8.71 4.45
CA TRP A 45 -1.21 7.52 3.66
C TRP A 45 -1.76 6.38 4.52
N LEU A 46 -1.17 6.10 5.68
CA LEU A 46 -1.65 5.07 6.61
C LEU A 46 -3.03 5.39 7.17
N ALA A 47 -3.33 6.67 7.46
CA ALA A 47 -4.67 7.09 7.87
C ALA A 47 -5.75 6.84 6.79
N ARG A 48 -5.36 6.77 5.51
CA ARG A 48 -6.24 6.42 4.38
C ARG A 48 -6.25 4.92 4.08
N ASN A 49 -5.31 4.16 4.64
CA ASN A 49 -5.12 2.73 4.39
C ASN A 49 -5.05 1.96 5.72
N PRO A 50 -6.13 1.96 6.54
CA PRO A 50 -6.11 1.40 7.89
C PRO A 50 -5.81 -0.10 7.92
N ALA A 51 -6.15 -0.85 6.87
CA ALA A 51 -5.77 -2.26 6.74
C ALA A 51 -4.25 -2.42 6.64
N GLU A 52 -3.60 -1.59 5.83
CA GLU A 52 -2.14 -1.60 5.67
C GLU A 52 -1.43 -1.10 6.93
N ALA A 53 -1.99 -0.09 7.60
CA ALA A 53 -1.48 0.35 8.90
C ALA A 53 -1.42 -0.78 9.92
N THR A 54 -2.49 -1.58 10.04
CA THR A 54 -2.50 -2.75 10.92
C THR A 54 -1.47 -3.80 10.49
N ARG A 55 -1.39 -4.13 9.19
CA ARG A 55 -0.44 -5.15 8.68
C ARG A 55 1.02 -4.77 8.87
N LEU A 56 1.32 -3.48 8.81
CA LEU A 56 2.65 -2.91 9.06
C LEU A 56 2.95 -2.73 10.56
N GLY A 57 2.02 -3.05 11.45
CA GLY A 57 2.18 -2.96 12.90
C GLY A 57 1.99 -1.54 13.47
N ALA A 58 1.46 -0.60 12.69
CA ALA A 58 1.15 0.76 13.13
C ALA A 58 -0.16 0.81 13.93
N HIS A 59 -0.22 0.08 15.05
CA HIS A 59 -1.43 -0.13 15.83
C HIS A 59 -2.00 1.14 16.51
N THR A 60 -1.23 2.22 16.58
CA THR A 60 -1.73 3.55 16.98
C THR A 60 -2.71 4.14 15.95
N LEU A 61 -2.71 3.58 14.73
CA LEU A 61 -3.59 3.94 13.61
C LEU A 61 -4.62 2.83 13.31
N ASP A 62 -4.89 1.92 14.26
CA ASP A 62 -5.96 0.91 14.15
C ASP A 62 -7.35 1.53 14.30
N THR A 63 -7.64 2.54 13.46
CA THR A 63 -8.93 3.21 13.39
C THR A 63 -9.89 2.43 12.49
N ALA A 64 -11.17 2.75 12.62
CA ALA A 64 -12.16 2.29 11.66
C ALA A 64 -11.96 3.00 10.31
N PRO A 65 -12.18 2.32 9.17
CA PRO A 65 -12.08 2.94 7.85
C PRO A 65 -13.14 4.03 7.69
N LEU A 66 -12.73 5.17 7.14
CA LEU A 66 -13.64 6.24 6.80
C LEU A 66 -14.26 5.98 5.41
N PRO A 67 -15.55 6.26 5.22
CA PRO A 67 -16.18 6.25 3.91
C PRO A 67 -15.49 7.24 2.96
N VAL A 68 -15.26 6.82 1.71
CA VAL A 68 -14.67 7.69 0.69
C VAL A 68 -15.75 8.57 0.08
N SER A 69 -15.68 9.88 0.31
CA SER A 69 -16.57 10.87 -0.30
C SER A 69 -15.85 11.68 -1.38
N ARG A 70 -16.61 12.30 -2.29
CA ARG A 70 -16.05 13.26 -3.27
C ARG A 70 -15.26 14.38 -2.60
N THR A 71 -15.72 14.85 -1.44
CA THR A 71 -15.02 15.86 -0.64
C THR A 71 -13.68 15.32 -0.14
N SER A 72 -13.63 14.11 0.44
CA SER A 72 -12.37 13.50 0.88
C SER A 72 -11.38 13.27 -0.27
N LEU A 73 -11.87 12.91 -1.46
CA LEU A 73 -11.03 12.75 -2.66
C LEU A 73 -10.46 14.10 -3.12
N ALA A 74 -11.27 15.16 -3.11
CA ALA A 74 -10.81 16.50 -3.45
C ALA A 74 -9.79 17.05 -2.43
N GLU A 75 -10.00 16.81 -1.13
CA GLU A 75 -9.04 17.14 -0.08
C GLU A 75 -7.72 16.39 -0.26
N ASP A 76 -7.79 15.08 -0.56
CA ASP A 76 -6.59 14.27 -0.79
C ASP A 76 -5.84 14.71 -2.06
N ALA A 77 -6.55 15.13 -3.11
CA ALA A 77 -5.93 15.68 -4.32
C ALA A 77 -5.25 17.02 -4.04
N ALA A 78 -5.93 17.94 -3.36
CA ALA A 78 -5.35 19.23 -2.97
C ALA A 78 -4.11 19.06 -2.09
N TRP A 79 -4.18 18.16 -1.10
CA TRP A 79 -3.05 17.82 -0.25
C TRP A 79 -1.89 17.23 -1.07
N ALA A 80 -2.16 16.32 -2.01
CA ALA A 80 -1.11 15.71 -2.83
C ALA A 80 -0.40 16.74 -3.74
N HIS A 81 -1.11 17.74 -4.26
CA HIS A 81 -0.48 18.85 -5.01
C HIS A 81 0.37 19.75 -4.11
N ASP A 82 -0.15 20.16 -2.95
CA ASP A 82 0.63 20.94 -1.97
C ASP A 82 1.89 20.20 -1.54
N PHE A 83 1.74 18.93 -1.19
CA PHE A 83 2.85 18.08 -0.77
C PHE A 83 3.91 17.95 -1.87
N ALA A 84 3.51 17.74 -3.13
CA ALA A 84 4.44 17.70 -4.25
C ALA A 84 5.22 19.01 -4.39
N ALA A 85 4.54 20.16 -4.34
CA ALA A 85 5.20 21.47 -4.43
C ALA A 85 6.20 21.70 -3.28
N ARG A 86 5.86 21.28 -2.05
CA ARG A 86 6.75 21.34 -0.89
C ARG A 86 7.97 20.43 -1.05
N LEU A 87 7.79 19.22 -1.57
CA LEU A 87 8.88 18.28 -1.84
C LEU A 87 9.82 18.80 -2.95
N ASP A 88 9.27 19.42 -3.99
CA ASP A 88 10.03 20.03 -5.09
C ASP A 88 10.83 21.24 -4.64
N SER A 89 10.33 21.98 -3.64
CA SER A 89 11.04 23.13 -3.05
C SER A 89 12.28 22.75 -2.22
N LEU A 90 12.47 21.47 -1.87
CA LEU A 90 13.67 21.01 -1.19
C LEU A 90 14.86 21.01 -2.16
N PRO A 91 15.92 21.80 -1.90
CA PRO A 91 17.06 21.86 -2.80
C PRO A 91 17.75 20.49 -2.85
N ALA A 92 17.85 19.92 -4.05
CA ALA A 92 18.62 18.69 -4.28
C ALA A 92 20.10 18.83 -3.88
N PRO A 93 20.78 20.00 -4.09
CA PRO A 93 22.09 20.26 -3.50
C PRO A 93 21.97 20.36 -1.98
N GLY A 94 22.59 19.42 -1.27
CA GLY A 94 22.61 19.39 0.21
C GLY A 94 21.97 18.17 0.83
N LEU A 95 21.34 17.29 0.05
CA LEU A 95 20.91 15.97 0.50
C LEU A 95 22.07 14.97 0.48
N THR A 96 22.13 14.09 1.48
CA THR A 96 22.99 12.90 1.39
C THR A 96 22.51 11.97 0.27
N ARG A 97 23.37 11.06 -0.22
CA ARG A 97 22.97 10.12 -1.27
C ARG A 97 21.73 9.27 -0.89
N PRO A 98 21.62 8.71 0.34
CA PRO A 98 20.40 8.03 0.77
C PRO A 98 19.19 8.96 0.76
N ALA A 99 19.31 10.17 1.33
CA ALA A 99 18.21 11.14 1.35
C ALA A 99 17.77 11.57 -0.05
N ALA A 100 18.69 11.68 -1.01
CA ALA A 100 18.34 11.94 -2.40
C ALA A 100 17.50 10.80 -3.02
N LEU A 101 17.78 9.55 -2.66
CA LEU A 101 16.99 8.40 -3.10
C LEU A 101 15.61 8.40 -2.44
N ASP A 102 15.54 8.65 -1.14
CA ASP A 102 14.28 8.76 -0.40
C ASP A 102 13.39 9.87 -0.96
N ARG A 103 13.97 11.01 -1.33
CA ARG A 103 13.26 12.10 -2.02
C ARG A 103 12.68 11.64 -3.36
N ALA A 104 13.44 10.90 -4.16
CA ALA A 104 12.97 10.39 -5.45
C ALA A 104 11.83 9.36 -5.28
N LEU A 105 11.95 8.46 -4.30
CA LEU A 105 10.90 7.50 -3.95
C LEU A 105 9.62 8.21 -3.51
N LEU A 106 9.76 9.22 -2.63
CA LEU A 106 8.64 9.99 -2.13
C LEU A 106 7.94 10.78 -3.25
N ALA A 107 8.71 11.38 -4.16
CA ALA A 107 8.16 12.09 -5.33
C ALA A 107 7.37 11.14 -6.23
N ALA A 108 7.91 9.96 -6.53
CA ALA A 108 7.19 8.96 -7.32
C ALA A 108 5.93 8.46 -6.60
N ARG A 109 5.98 8.30 -5.28
CA ARG A 109 4.82 7.84 -4.50
C ARG A 109 3.69 8.88 -4.49
N VAL A 110 4.01 10.16 -4.33
CA VAL A 110 3.05 11.27 -4.38
C VAL A 110 2.45 11.39 -5.78
N GLU A 111 3.28 11.27 -6.81
CA GLU A 111 2.82 11.31 -8.21
C GLU A 111 1.91 10.13 -8.54
N ARG A 112 2.21 8.93 -8.02
CA ARG A 112 1.29 7.78 -8.12
C ARG A 112 -0.06 8.09 -7.47
N TRP A 113 -0.06 8.73 -6.30
CA TRP A 113 -1.30 9.07 -5.61
C TRP A 113 -2.12 10.11 -6.40
N ARG A 114 -1.48 11.14 -6.97
CA ARG A 114 -2.14 12.10 -7.87
C ARG A 114 -2.75 11.42 -9.09
N LEU A 115 -2.01 10.50 -9.71
CA LEU A 115 -2.50 9.72 -10.85
C LEU A 115 -3.74 8.87 -10.47
N ASP A 116 -3.72 8.22 -9.31
CA ASP A 116 -4.87 7.48 -8.80
C ASP A 116 -6.07 8.41 -8.58
N LEU A 117 -5.88 9.56 -7.95
CA LEU A 117 -6.96 10.51 -7.61
C LEU A 117 -7.59 11.19 -8.82
N GLU A 118 -6.81 11.54 -9.84
CA GLU A 118 -7.26 12.43 -10.92
C GLU A 118 -7.49 11.72 -12.25
N VAL A 119 -6.68 10.70 -12.55
CA VAL A 119 -6.67 10.05 -13.86
C VAL A 119 -7.33 8.68 -13.78
N LEU A 120 -6.82 7.80 -12.92
CA LEU A 120 -7.31 6.42 -12.84
C LEU A 120 -8.65 6.33 -12.10
N ARG A 121 -8.87 7.22 -11.11
CA ARG A 121 -10.09 7.39 -10.33
C ARG A 121 -10.67 6.05 -9.85
N PRO A 122 -9.90 5.20 -9.15
CA PRO A 122 -10.33 3.84 -8.82
C PRO A 122 -11.63 3.82 -8.00
N TYR A 123 -11.82 4.79 -7.09
CA TYR A 123 -13.07 4.89 -6.32
C TYR A 123 -14.30 5.27 -7.15
N GLU A 124 -14.13 5.80 -8.35
CA GLU A 124 -15.21 6.01 -9.31
C GLU A 124 -15.35 4.84 -10.30
N ARG A 125 -14.23 4.20 -10.67
CA ARG A 125 -14.15 3.31 -11.84
C ARG A 125 -13.91 1.85 -11.51
N ASP A 126 -13.82 1.48 -10.24
CA ASP A 126 -13.55 0.12 -9.79
C ASP A 126 -14.28 -0.18 -8.48
N PRO A 127 -15.39 -0.95 -8.50
CA PRO A 127 -16.06 -1.37 -7.27
C PRO A 127 -15.15 -2.21 -6.36
N GLY A 128 -14.11 -2.84 -6.92
CA GLY A 128 -13.09 -3.58 -6.18
C GLY A 128 -12.20 -2.70 -5.31
N ALA A 129 -12.08 -1.40 -5.59
CA ALA A 129 -11.28 -0.47 -4.79
C ALA A 129 -11.75 -0.36 -3.33
N TYR A 130 -13.03 -0.65 -3.07
CA TYR A 130 -13.63 -0.59 -1.74
C TYR A 130 -13.40 -1.85 -0.90
N LEU A 131 -12.93 -2.96 -1.50
CA LEU A 131 -12.73 -4.24 -0.81
C LEU A 131 -11.73 -4.12 0.35
N ALA A 132 -10.69 -3.30 0.19
CA ALA A 132 -9.70 -3.02 1.23
C ALA A 132 -10.30 -2.29 2.44
N LEU A 133 -11.33 -1.46 2.23
CA LEU A 133 -12.01 -0.71 3.28
C LEU A 133 -13.07 -1.53 4.01
N ILE A 134 -13.52 -2.65 3.43
CA ILE A 134 -14.48 -3.57 4.05
C ILE A 134 -13.76 -4.82 4.58
N ALA A 135 -13.65 -5.87 3.78
CA ALA A 135 -13.16 -7.17 4.19
C ALA A 135 -11.67 -7.11 4.54
N GLY A 136 -10.85 -6.44 3.71
CA GLY A 136 -9.42 -6.31 3.99
C GLY A 136 -9.14 -5.60 5.32
N SER A 137 -9.96 -4.61 5.66
CA SER A 137 -9.88 -3.90 6.95
C SER A 137 -10.21 -4.82 8.12
N VAL A 138 -11.26 -5.64 8.02
CA VAL A 138 -11.65 -6.59 9.06
C VAL A 138 -10.63 -7.73 9.19
N GLU A 139 -10.18 -8.29 8.06
CA GLU A 139 -9.18 -9.37 8.01
C GLU A 139 -7.87 -8.95 8.67
N SER A 140 -7.38 -7.73 8.39
CA SER A 140 -6.07 -7.26 8.88
C SER A 140 -5.95 -7.26 10.41
N VAL A 141 -7.05 -7.10 11.16
CA VAL A 141 -7.04 -7.14 12.63
C VAL A 141 -7.19 -8.56 13.20
N LEU A 142 -7.54 -9.54 12.35
CA LEU A 142 -7.79 -10.92 12.75
C LEU A 142 -6.71 -11.90 12.27
N GLU A 143 -5.99 -11.58 11.18
CA GLU A 143 -4.99 -12.46 10.56
C GLU A 143 -3.76 -12.72 11.43
N ARG A 144 -3.45 -11.85 12.40
CA ARG A 144 -2.25 -11.95 13.26
C ARG A 144 -2.58 -11.75 14.74
N PRO A 145 -1.93 -12.47 15.67
CA PRO A 145 -2.16 -12.35 17.10
C PRO A 145 -1.36 -11.21 17.75
N PHE A 146 -1.44 -9.97 17.24
CA PHE A 146 -0.69 -8.83 17.77
C PHE A 146 -1.23 -8.26 19.10
N ALA A 147 -2.45 -8.64 19.48
CA ALA A 147 -3.12 -8.21 20.70
C ALA A 147 -4.04 -9.34 21.23
N PRO A 148 -4.50 -9.26 22.50
CA PRO A 148 -5.45 -10.22 23.07
C PRO A 148 -6.67 -10.41 22.16
N ALA A 149 -7.22 -11.63 22.13
CA ALA A 149 -8.28 -12.00 21.19
C ALA A 149 -9.49 -11.06 21.24
N CYS A 150 -9.95 -10.68 22.44
CA CYS A 150 -11.08 -9.75 22.57
C CYS A 150 -10.76 -8.34 22.09
N ALA A 151 -9.56 -7.82 22.32
CA ALA A 151 -9.17 -6.49 21.83
C ALA A 151 -9.17 -6.41 20.28
N ARG A 152 -8.70 -7.49 19.63
CA ARG A 152 -8.77 -7.62 18.16
C ARG A 152 -10.20 -7.76 17.67
N LEU A 153 -11.05 -8.44 18.43
CA LEU A 153 -12.45 -8.63 18.09
C LEU A 153 -13.26 -7.31 18.18
N GLU A 154 -12.98 -6.49 19.19
CA GLU A 154 -13.54 -5.14 19.28
C GLU A 154 -13.15 -4.27 18.07
N LEU A 155 -11.89 -4.35 17.62
CA LEU A 155 -11.44 -3.68 16.41
C LEU A 155 -12.19 -4.18 15.17
N ALA A 156 -12.35 -5.49 15.03
CA ALA A 156 -13.11 -6.09 13.94
C ALA A 156 -14.57 -5.63 13.94
N ALA A 157 -15.23 -5.59 15.10
CA ALA A 157 -16.59 -5.09 15.25
C ALA A 157 -16.72 -3.61 14.82
N ARG A 158 -15.78 -2.75 15.25
CA ARG A 158 -15.74 -1.35 14.82
C ARG A 158 -15.56 -1.18 13.32
N ARG A 159 -14.74 -2.02 12.68
CA ARG A 159 -14.49 -1.99 11.22
C ARG A 159 -15.69 -2.53 10.44
N LEU A 160 -16.32 -3.61 10.89
CA LEU A 160 -17.56 -4.14 10.31
C LEU A 160 -18.70 -3.12 10.37
N ALA A 161 -18.81 -2.37 11.47
CA ALA A 161 -19.83 -1.34 11.62
C ALA A 161 -19.74 -0.21 10.57
N GLN A 162 -18.57 -0.02 9.92
CA GLN A 162 -18.40 0.96 8.84
C GLN A 162 -18.79 0.43 7.46
N VAL A 163 -18.90 -0.89 7.28
CA VAL A 163 -19.19 -1.50 5.98
C VAL A 163 -20.43 -0.92 5.30
N PRO A 164 -21.59 -0.75 5.99
CA PRO A 164 -22.77 -0.18 5.35
C PRO A 164 -22.54 1.21 4.75
N GLU A 165 -21.83 2.06 5.49
CA GLU A 165 -21.60 3.45 5.07
C GLU A 165 -20.54 3.54 3.96
N VAL A 166 -19.50 2.71 4.02
CA VAL A 166 -18.51 2.58 2.93
C VAL A 166 -19.19 2.16 1.62
N LEU A 167 -20.10 1.17 1.67
CA LEU A 167 -20.81 0.70 0.47
C LEU A 167 -21.85 1.69 -0.03
N ARG A 168 -22.49 2.44 0.86
CA ARG A 168 -23.36 3.56 0.49
C ARG A 168 -22.57 4.63 -0.28
N ALA A 169 -21.39 4.99 0.22
CA ALA A 169 -20.51 5.93 -0.46
C ALA A 169 -20.00 5.40 -1.81
N ALA A 170 -19.69 4.10 -1.90
CA ALA A 170 -19.31 3.45 -3.14
C ALA A 170 -20.37 3.61 -4.23
N ARG A 171 -21.65 3.35 -3.90
CA ARG A 171 -22.76 3.53 -4.86
C ARG A 171 -22.87 4.97 -5.40
N ILE A 172 -22.54 5.97 -4.60
CA ILE A 172 -22.59 7.39 -4.99
C ILE A 172 -21.42 7.77 -5.90
N ASN A 173 -20.26 7.17 -5.67
CA ASN A 173 -19.04 7.49 -6.41
C ASN A 173 -18.94 6.76 -7.74
N LEU A 174 -19.44 5.52 -7.82
CA LEU A 174 -19.26 4.64 -8.98
C LEU A 174 -19.93 5.20 -10.23
N ARG A 175 -19.12 5.38 -11.29
CA ARG A 175 -19.49 5.88 -12.61
C ARG A 175 -18.41 5.52 -13.63
N ASP A 176 -18.76 5.44 -14.91
CA ASP A 176 -17.80 5.12 -15.99
C ASP A 176 -16.97 3.84 -15.70
N VAL A 177 -17.62 2.85 -15.08
CA VAL A 177 -17.01 1.60 -14.65
C VAL A 177 -16.88 0.65 -15.86
N PRO A 178 -15.70 0.09 -16.14
CA PRO A 178 -15.53 -0.97 -17.11
C PRO A 178 -16.27 -2.23 -16.71
N ARG A 179 -16.92 -2.88 -17.68
CA ARG A 179 -17.72 -4.09 -17.46
C ARG A 179 -16.93 -5.17 -16.74
N GLU A 180 -15.69 -5.41 -17.16
CA GLU A 180 -14.81 -6.44 -16.62
C GLU A 180 -14.53 -6.22 -15.13
N ARG A 181 -14.40 -4.96 -14.70
CA ARG A 181 -14.20 -4.63 -13.28
C ARG A 181 -15.45 -4.91 -12.46
N THR A 182 -16.64 -4.66 -13.01
CA THR A 182 -17.90 -5.00 -12.35
C THR A 182 -18.07 -6.52 -12.22
N GLU A 183 -17.75 -7.28 -13.27
CA GLU A 183 -17.80 -8.75 -13.25
C GLU A 183 -16.85 -9.33 -12.20
N ILE A 184 -15.58 -8.90 -12.18
CA ILE A 184 -14.61 -9.30 -11.17
C ILE A 184 -15.07 -8.89 -9.76
N ALA A 185 -15.63 -7.69 -9.62
CA ALA A 185 -16.15 -7.24 -8.33
C ALA A 185 -17.28 -8.14 -7.84
N ILE A 186 -18.25 -8.52 -8.68
CA ILE A 186 -19.35 -9.43 -8.30
C ILE A 186 -18.81 -10.72 -7.69
N GLU A 187 -17.79 -11.34 -8.29
CA GLU A 187 -17.15 -12.54 -7.74
C GLU A 187 -16.48 -12.29 -6.39
N ARG A 188 -15.76 -11.17 -6.26
CA ARG A 188 -15.06 -10.79 -5.03
C ARG A 188 -16.03 -10.48 -3.89
N TYR A 189 -17.12 -9.74 -4.15
CA TYR A 189 -18.14 -9.45 -3.14
C TYR A 189 -18.91 -10.71 -2.73
N ALA A 190 -19.12 -11.67 -3.64
CA ALA A 190 -19.63 -12.99 -3.27
C ALA A 190 -18.65 -13.75 -2.36
N ALA A 191 -17.34 -13.61 -2.56
CA ALA A 191 -16.33 -14.16 -1.64
C ALA A 191 -16.34 -13.46 -0.28
N VAL A 192 -16.52 -12.13 -0.23
CA VAL A 192 -16.68 -11.38 1.03
C VAL A 192 -17.88 -11.90 1.83
N LEU A 193 -19.01 -12.18 1.19
CA LEU A 193 -20.17 -12.78 1.88
C LEU A 193 -19.85 -14.16 2.46
N ARG A 194 -19.07 -14.99 1.75
CA ARG A 194 -18.62 -16.28 2.29
C ARG A 194 -17.69 -16.09 3.48
N PHE A 195 -16.78 -15.12 3.40
CA PHE A 195 -15.89 -14.78 4.51
C PHE A 195 -16.70 -14.35 5.75
N TYR A 196 -17.61 -13.38 5.65
CA TYR A 196 -18.42 -12.95 6.79
C TYR A 196 -19.27 -14.08 7.38
N ARG A 197 -19.87 -14.93 6.54
CA ARG A 197 -20.76 -16.01 7.02
C ARG A 197 -20.04 -17.21 7.62
N ALA A 198 -18.89 -17.58 7.07
CA ALA A 198 -18.22 -18.85 7.40
C ALA A 198 -16.79 -18.68 7.91
N GLY A 199 -16.04 -17.73 7.34
CA GLY A 199 -14.65 -17.48 7.74
C GLY A 199 -14.55 -16.71 9.06
N LEU A 200 -15.31 -15.63 9.18
CA LEU A 200 -15.26 -14.74 10.34
C LEU A 200 -15.58 -15.47 11.65
N PRO A 201 -16.68 -16.26 11.79
CA PRO A 201 -16.97 -16.96 13.03
C PRO A 201 -15.81 -17.79 13.58
N ALA A 202 -15.07 -18.50 12.71
CA ALA A 202 -13.93 -19.33 13.10
C ALA A 202 -12.78 -18.51 13.74
N LEU A 203 -12.60 -17.26 13.33
CA LEU A 203 -11.56 -16.37 13.83
C LEU A 203 -11.90 -15.72 15.18
N THR A 204 -13.12 -15.91 15.67
CA THR A 204 -13.67 -15.19 16.83
C THR A 204 -13.76 -16.05 18.10
N ILE A 205 -13.58 -17.37 17.96
CA ILE A 205 -13.77 -18.39 19.03
C ILE A 205 -12.89 -18.13 20.26
N ALA A 206 -11.73 -17.50 20.08
CA ALA A 206 -10.78 -17.22 21.15
C ALA A 206 -11.24 -16.12 22.13
N CYS A 207 -12.23 -15.30 21.79
CA CYS A 207 -12.81 -14.32 22.70
C CYS A 207 -14.13 -14.81 23.28
N ARG A 208 -14.28 -14.80 24.61
CA ARG A 208 -15.51 -15.23 25.30
C ARG A 208 -16.26 -14.08 26.00
N ASP A 209 -15.83 -12.84 25.80
CA ASP A 209 -16.51 -11.67 26.35
C ASP A 209 -17.87 -11.46 25.67
N ALA A 210 -18.95 -11.52 26.47
CA ALA A 210 -20.31 -11.53 25.94
C ALA A 210 -20.69 -10.22 25.23
N ARG A 211 -20.20 -9.07 25.73
CA ARG A 211 -20.48 -7.78 25.13
C ARG A 211 -19.80 -7.65 23.77
N THR A 212 -18.51 -8.00 23.70
CA THR A 212 -17.73 -7.97 22.46
C THR A 212 -18.32 -8.89 21.39
N GLN A 213 -18.77 -10.08 21.80
CA GLN A 213 -19.46 -11.02 20.91
C GLN A 213 -20.80 -10.46 20.39
N ALA A 214 -21.59 -9.80 21.25
CA ALA A 214 -22.83 -9.16 20.84
C ALA A 214 -22.61 -7.98 19.88
N ASP A 215 -21.63 -7.11 20.19
CA ASP A 215 -21.27 -5.96 19.34
C ASP A 215 -20.80 -6.44 17.95
N LEU A 216 -19.99 -7.51 17.91
CA LEU A 216 -19.57 -8.13 16.66
C LEU A 216 -20.76 -8.69 15.87
N ALA A 217 -21.63 -9.48 16.51
CA ALA A 217 -22.76 -10.12 15.82
C ALA A 217 -23.72 -9.07 15.21
N GLN A 218 -23.94 -7.97 15.92
CA GLN A 218 -24.72 -6.84 15.40
C GLN A 218 -24.03 -6.19 14.19
N ALA A 219 -22.73 -5.92 14.29
CA ALA A 219 -21.96 -5.30 13.20
C ALA A 219 -21.87 -6.22 11.97
N ASP A 220 -21.64 -7.52 12.17
CA ASP A 220 -21.60 -8.54 11.11
C ASP A 220 -22.95 -8.64 10.39
N THR A 221 -24.06 -8.70 11.14
CA THR A 221 -25.41 -8.73 10.54
C THR A 221 -25.65 -7.52 9.63
N ALA A 222 -25.24 -6.31 10.06
CA ALA A 222 -25.35 -5.11 9.26
C ALA A 222 -24.43 -5.14 8.03
N ALA A 223 -23.19 -5.59 8.20
CA ALA A 223 -22.22 -5.72 7.12
C ALA A 223 -22.65 -6.73 6.05
N VAL A 224 -23.17 -7.90 6.46
CA VAL A 224 -23.71 -8.92 5.55
C VAL A 224 -24.85 -8.35 4.73
N ARG A 225 -25.86 -7.72 5.36
CA ARG A 225 -27.00 -7.12 4.65
C ARG A 225 -26.56 -6.06 3.65
N ALA A 226 -25.71 -5.13 4.08
CA ALA A 226 -25.19 -4.09 3.19
C ALA A 226 -24.39 -4.67 2.01
N THR A 227 -23.62 -5.74 2.25
CA THR A 227 -22.86 -6.42 1.20
C THR A 227 -23.78 -7.16 0.21
N GLU A 228 -24.85 -7.80 0.69
CA GLU A 228 -25.86 -8.44 -0.16
C GLU A 228 -26.58 -7.42 -1.04
N ASP A 229 -27.01 -6.30 -0.46
CA ASP A 229 -27.65 -5.23 -1.19
C ASP A 229 -26.67 -4.64 -2.21
N PHE A 230 -25.41 -4.40 -1.85
CA PHE A 230 -24.40 -3.90 -2.77
C PHE A 230 -24.16 -4.88 -3.92
N LEU A 231 -24.07 -6.19 -3.64
CA LEU A 231 -23.92 -7.22 -4.67
C LEU A 231 -25.14 -7.26 -5.61
N ARG A 232 -26.35 -7.08 -5.09
CA ARG A 232 -27.57 -6.93 -5.90
C ARG A 232 -27.45 -5.73 -6.84
N TYR A 233 -27.09 -4.57 -6.30
CA TYR A 233 -26.83 -3.35 -7.08
C TYR A 233 -25.76 -3.56 -8.15
N LEU A 234 -24.65 -4.25 -7.85
CA LEU A 234 -23.61 -4.54 -8.85
C LEU A 234 -24.18 -5.34 -10.03
N ARG A 235 -25.06 -6.31 -9.76
CA ARG A 235 -25.63 -7.21 -10.79
C ARG A 235 -26.76 -6.57 -11.58
N GLU A 236 -27.68 -5.91 -10.89
CA GLU A 236 -28.95 -5.45 -11.46
C GLU A 236 -28.86 -4.03 -12.02
N ASP A 237 -28.03 -3.17 -11.40
CA ASP A 237 -27.94 -1.75 -11.78
C ASP A 237 -26.60 -1.44 -12.46
N LEU A 238 -25.47 -1.71 -11.78
CA LEU A 238 -24.17 -1.25 -12.26
C LEU A 238 -23.67 -2.04 -13.47
N LEU A 239 -23.80 -3.38 -13.48
CA LEU A 239 -23.31 -4.22 -14.56
C LEU A 239 -23.97 -3.88 -15.92
N PRO A 240 -25.30 -3.71 -16.01
CA PRO A 240 -25.94 -3.21 -17.24
C PRO A 240 -25.46 -1.81 -17.65
N ALA A 241 -25.16 -0.94 -16.69
CA ALA A 241 -24.66 0.42 -16.93
C ALA A 241 -23.14 0.52 -17.16
N SER A 242 -22.39 -0.58 -17.02
CA SER A 242 -20.92 -0.59 -17.09
C SER A 242 -20.43 -0.55 -18.53
N THR A 243 -20.23 0.67 -19.04
CA THR A 243 -19.75 0.94 -20.41
C THR A 243 -18.40 1.68 -20.44
N GLY A 244 -17.76 1.85 -19.28
CA GLY A 244 -16.50 2.58 -19.18
C GLY A 244 -15.32 1.86 -19.86
N PRO A 245 -14.31 2.61 -20.35
CA PRO A 245 -13.15 1.99 -21.02
C PRO A 245 -12.21 1.31 -20.02
N LEU A 246 -11.85 0.04 -20.22
CA LEU A 246 -10.87 -0.62 -19.36
C LEU A 246 -9.46 0.01 -19.47
N ALA A 247 -9.09 0.42 -20.70
CA ALA A 247 -7.79 1.02 -20.97
C ALA A 247 -7.64 2.38 -20.28
N VAL A 248 -6.45 2.63 -19.71
CA VAL A 248 -6.11 3.89 -19.04
C VAL A 248 -5.52 4.93 -20.00
N GLY A 249 -5.28 4.56 -21.25
CA GLY A 249 -4.65 5.40 -22.26
C GLY A 249 -3.11 5.36 -22.23
N PRO A 250 -2.45 5.72 -23.34
CA PRO A 250 -1.00 5.60 -23.50
C PRO A 250 -0.21 6.50 -22.53
N GLU A 251 -0.71 7.71 -22.25
CA GLU A 251 -0.04 8.64 -21.33
C GLU A 251 -0.05 8.14 -19.88
N ALA A 252 -1.22 7.74 -19.38
CA ALA A 252 -1.34 7.19 -18.03
C ALA A 252 -0.56 5.87 -17.88
N CYS A 253 -0.55 5.04 -18.93
CA CYS A 253 0.26 3.82 -18.98
C CYS A 253 1.76 4.12 -18.89
N ALA A 254 2.26 5.08 -19.68
CA ALA A 254 3.66 5.48 -19.66
C ALA A 254 4.06 6.06 -18.29
N ARG A 255 3.19 6.88 -17.69
CA ARG A 255 3.39 7.41 -16.32
C ARG A 255 3.47 6.29 -15.29
N LEU A 256 2.53 5.33 -15.31
CA LEU A 256 2.55 4.16 -14.41
C LEU A 256 3.85 3.36 -14.51
N ILE A 257 4.27 3.03 -15.73
CA ILE A 257 5.52 2.30 -15.98
C ILE A 257 6.72 3.06 -15.39
N GLY A 258 6.75 4.38 -15.59
CA GLY A 258 7.84 5.20 -15.07
C GLY A 258 7.91 5.24 -13.55
N LEU A 259 6.75 5.32 -12.89
CA LEU A 259 6.65 5.34 -11.43
C LEU A 259 7.00 4.01 -10.78
N GLU A 260 6.73 2.88 -11.44
CA GLU A 260 7.03 1.55 -10.90
C GLU A 260 8.49 1.13 -11.11
N ARG A 261 9.10 1.51 -12.24
CA ARG A 261 10.45 1.07 -12.57
C ARG A 261 11.54 1.84 -11.84
N LEU A 262 11.36 3.15 -11.64
CA LEU A 262 12.34 4.03 -11.01
C LEU A 262 13.77 3.81 -11.57
N ASP A 263 13.90 3.66 -12.89
CA ASP A 263 15.15 3.18 -13.51
C ASP A 263 16.36 4.11 -13.29
N ASP A 264 16.14 5.43 -13.14
CA ASP A 264 17.18 6.42 -12.80
C ASP A 264 16.64 7.47 -11.81
N PRO A 265 16.49 7.10 -10.52
CA PRO A 265 15.85 7.97 -9.54
C PRO A 265 16.73 9.17 -9.15
N LEU A 266 18.03 9.14 -9.50
CA LEU A 266 19.01 10.19 -9.15
C LEU A 266 19.58 10.92 -10.36
N GLY A 267 19.06 10.67 -11.57
CA GLY A 267 19.47 11.35 -12.81
C GLY A 267 20.96 11.18 -13.15
N LYS A 268 21.56 10.03 -12.84
CA LYS A 268 23.02 9.80 -13.04
C LYS A 268 23.39 9.32 -14.44
N GLY A 269 22.42 9.23 -15.36
CA GLY A 269 22.66 9.08 -16.79
C GLY A 269 22.36 7.67 -17.29
N ARG A 270 21.43 7.60 -18.25
CA ARG A 270 20.79 6.42 -18.88
C ARG A 270 19.72 5.83 -17.94
N THR A 271 18.45 6.22 -18.00
CA THR A 271 17.57 6.22 -19.18
C THR A 271 16.31 7.00 -18.82
N ALA A 272 15.81 7.87 -19.71
CA ALA A 272 14.38 8.18 -19.68
C ALA A 272 13.66 6.84 -19.78
N VAL A 273 12.60 6.64 -18.98
CA VAL A 273 11.79 5.41 -19.01
C VAL A 273 11.53 5.08 -20.49
N PRO A 274 12.04 3.95 -21.00
CA PRO A 274 11.89 3.65 -22.41
C PRO A 274 10.40 3.67 -22.74
N PRO A 275 10.00 4.25 -23.89
CA PRO A 275 8.59 4.31 -24.27
C PRO A 275 7.96 2.93 -24.14
N ALA A 276 6.69 2.88 -23.70
CA ALA A 276 5.98 1.63 -23.45
C ALA A 276 6.09 0.66 -24.66
N ASP A 277 6.09 1.19 -25.88
CA ASP A 277 6.26 0.43 -27.12
C ASP A 277 7.62 -0.26 -27.23
N SER A 278 8.70 0.39 -26.79
CA SER A 278 10.05 -0.20 -26.78
C SER A 278 10.13 -1.35 -25.78
N LEU A 279 9.51 -1.20 -24.61
CA LEU A 279 9.41 -2.26 -23.62
C LEU A 279 8.58 -3.44 -24.14
N LEU A 280 7.45 -3.17 -24.79
CA LEU A 280 6.60 -4.19 -25.39
C LEU A 280 7.32 -4.95 -26.50
N ALA A 281 8.05 -4.25 -27.38
CA ALA A 281 8.85 -4.87 -28.42
C ALA A 281 9.91 -5.82 -27.83
N ARG A 282 10.68 -5.35 -26.84
CA ARG A 282 11.67 -6.18 -26.13
C ARG A 282 11.03 -7.39 -25.45
N ALA A 283 9.90 -7.20 -24.78
CA ALA A 283 9.18 -8.29 -24.12
C ALA A 283 8.74 -9.34 -25.14
N ARG A 284 8.21 -8.93 -26.30
CA ARG A 284 7.82 -9.84 -27.38
C ARG A 284 9.01 -10.63 -27.92
N THR A 285 10.14 -9.97 -28.17
CA THR A 285 11.36 -10.66 -28.60
C THR A 285 11.80 -11.72 -27.59
N VAL A 286 11.85 -11.37 -26.30
CA VAL A 286 12.24 -12.32 -25.24
C VAL A 286 11.25 -13.48 -25.15
N VAL A 287 9.94 -13.23 -25.27
CA VAL A 287 8.93 -14.31 -25.23
C VAL A 287 9.13 -15.29 -26.39
N GLU A 288 9.34 -14.79 -27.61
CA GLU A 288 9.56 -15.65 -28.77
C GLU A 288 10.88 -16.41 -28.68
N GLU A 289 11.97 -15.77 -28.26
CA GLU A 289 13.27 -16.44 -28.02
C GLU A 289 13.16 -17.55 -26.96
N ARG A 290 12.43 -17.29 -25.86
CA ARG A 290 12.26 -18.27 -24.78
C ARG A 290 11.33 -19.40 -25.19
N ARG A 291 10.28 -19.13 -25.98
CA ARG A 291 9.42 -20.18 -26.55
C ARG A 291 10.22 -21.09 -27.47
N ALA A 292 11.01 -20.52 -28.39
CA ALA A 292 11.87 -21.30 -29.27
C ALA A 292 12.90 -22.16 -28.50
N ALA A 293 13.48 -21.62 -27.43
CA ALA A 293 14.39 -22.37 -26.56
C ALA A 293 13.68 -23.54 -25.85
N LEU A 294 12.47 -23.32 -25.32
CA LEU A 294 11.68 -24.38 -24.69
C LEU A 294 11.29 -25.47 -25.68
N ASP A 295 10.87 -25.10 -26.89
CA ASP A 295 10.51 -26.06 -27.93
C ASP A 295 11.72 -26.90 -28.38
N SER A 296 12.90 -26.28 -28.48
CA SER A 296 14.15 -27.00 -28.77
C SER A 296 14.52 -28.00 -27.68
N LEU A 297 14.38 -27.61 -26.40
CA LEU A 297 14.63 -28.49 -25.25
C LEU A 297 13.63 -29.65 -25.20
N ALA A 298 12.36 -29.38 -25.47
CA ALA A 298 11.31 -30.40 -25.52
C ALA A 298 11.53 -31.43 -26.64
N ALA A 299 11.98 -30.95 -27.82
CA ALA A 299 12.38 -31.83 -28.91
C ALA A 299 13.57 -32.72 -28.51
N ALA A 300 14.57 -32.15 -27.81
CA ALA A 300 15.71 -32.90 -27.32
C ALA A 300 15.32 -33.96 -26.25
N SER A 301 14.28 -33.70 -25.45
CA SER A 301 13.77 -34.66 -24.47
C SER A 301 12.86 -35.74 -25.08
N ARG A 302 12.64 -35.75 -26.41
CA ARG A 302 11.73 -36.65 -27.13
C ARG A 302 10.28 -36.60 -26.61
N ALA A 303 9.88 -35.49 -25.99
CA ALA A 303 8.51 -35.29 -25.56
C ALA A 303 7.69 -34.70 -26.72
N ASP A 304 6.37 -34.91 -26.70
CA ASP A 304 5.45 -34.33 -27.69
C ASP A 304 5.15 -32.86 -27.35
N GLY A 305 6.15 -32.02 -27.57
CA GLY A 305 6.11 -30.59 -27.32
C GLY A 305 6.37 -30.17 -25.87
N THR A 306 6.45 -28.86 -25.69
CA THR A 306 6.86 -28.22 -24.42
C THR A 306 5.98 -28.61 -23.24
N ARG A 307 4.67 -28.76 -23.43
CA ARG A 307 3.75 -29.16 -22.35
C ARG A 307 4.06 -30.57 -21.85
N ALA A 308 4.18 -31.54 -22.76
CA ALA A 308 4.48 -32.92 -22.40
C ALA A 308 5.87 -33.04 -21.73
N ALA A 309 6.85 -32.26 -22.20
CA ALA A 309 8.17 -32.20 -21.57
C ALA A 309 8.10 -31.71 -20.11
N LEU A 310 7.35 -30.63 -19.85
CA LEU A 310 7.14 -30.10 -18.50
C LEU A 310 6.38 -31.07 -17.61
N GLU A 311 5.36 -31.74 -18.13
CA GLU A 311 4.60 -32.77 -17.40
C GLU A 311 5.48 -33.98 -17.04
N ALA A 312 6.37 -34.39 -17.94
CA ALA A 312 7.35 -35.45 -17.69
C ALA A 312 8.43 -35.05 -16.67
N LEU A 313 8.79 -33.77 -16.58
CA LEU A 313 9.71 -33.25 -15.56
C LEU A 313 9.07 -33.12 -14.17
N ALA A 314 7.75 -33.10 -14.06
CA ALA A 314 7.03 -33.01 -12.80
C ALA A 314 6.99 -34.36 -12.04
N THR A 315 8.16 -34.98 -11.87
CA THR A 315 8.36 -36.29 -11.23
C THR A 315 8.37 -36.23 -9.70
N GLU A 316 8.84 -35.14 -9.12
CA GLU A 316 8.81 -34.90 -7.69
C GLU A 316 7.59 -34.05 -7.32
N ARG A 317 6.60 -34.68 -6.71
CA ARG A 317 5.40 -34.02 -6.19
C ARG A 317 5.27 -34.35 -4.72
N PRO A 318 5.92 -33.60 -3.81
CA PRO A 318 5.76 -33.83 -2.39
C PRO A 318 4.27 -33.69 -2.02
N ASP A 319 3.77 -34.59 -1.18
CA ASP A 319 2.42 -34.49 -0.66
C ASP A 319 2.28 -33.23 0.21
N ALA A 320 1.04 -32.79 0.44
CA ALA A 320 0.76 -31.56 1.20
C ALA A 320 1.43 -31.53 2.59
N ASN A 321 1.56 -32.70 3.23
CA ASN A 321 2.21 -32.83 4.54
C ASN A 321 3.75 -32.80 4.48
N ASP A 322 4.33 -33.16 3.33
CA ASP A 322 5.78 -33.23 3.12
C ASP A 322 6.33 -32.01 2.36
N PHE A 323 5.47 -31.13 1.87
CA PHE A 323 5.86 -29.96 1.09
C PHE A 323 6.84 -29.04 1.84
N VAL A 324 6.57 -28.75 3.12
CA VAL A 324 7.45 -27.89 3.93
C VAL A 324 8.83 -28.55 4.15
N PRO A 325 8.92 -29.79 4.69
CA PRO A 325 10.20 -30.48 4.80
C PRO A 325 10.95 -30.64 3.47
N TYR A 326 10.23 -30.85 2.37
CA TYR A 326 10.81 -30.91 1.04
C TYR A 326 11.48 -29.59 0.66
N MET A 327 10.77 -28.47 0.82
CA MET A 327 11.31 -27.15 0.50
C MET A 327 12.47 -26.76 1.40
N ASP A 328 12.45 -27.12 2.69
CA ASP A 328 13.57 -26.87 3.61
C ASP A 328 14.86 -27.52 3.10
N ARG A 329 14.80 -28.80 2.71
CA ARG A 329 15.96 -29.50 2.12
C ARG A 329 16.43 -28.87 0.81
N ARG A 330 15.49 -28.42 -0.04
CA ARG A 330 15.85 -27.74 -1.30
C ARG A 330 16.56 -26.41 -1.03
N LEU A 331 16.08 -25.63 -0.04
CA LEU A 331 16.72 -24.38 0.35
C LEU A 331 18.11 -24.61 0.95
N GLU A 332 18.30 -25.65 1.77
CA GLU A 332 19.62 -26.06 2.26
C GLU A 332 20.57 -26.36 1.09
N SER A 333 20.13 -27.14 0.10
CA SER A 333 20.96 -27.46 -1.07
C SER A 333 21.36 -26.24 -1.91
N VAL A 334 20.52 -25.20 -1.95
CA VAL A 334 20.84 -23.93 -2.63
C VAL A 334 21.80 -23.09 -1.79
N ARG A 335 21.65 -23.10 -0.46
CA ARG A 335 22.54 -22.36 0.44
C ARG A 335 23.98 -22.83 0.32
N ASP A 336 24.22 -24.12 0.13
CA ASP A 336 25.57 -24.67 -0.06
C ASP A 336 26.22 -24.22 -1.39
N PHE A 337 25.43 -23.70 -2.34
CA PHE A 337 25.89 -23.24 -3.65
C PHE A 337 26.12 -21.71 -3.73
N LEU A 338 25.51 -20.92 -2.82
CA LEU A 338 25.59 -19.45 -2.79
C LEU A 338 26.82 -18.93 -2.01
#